data_AF-A0A954H9D3-F1
#
_entry.id   AF-A0A954H9D3-F1
#
_cell.length_a   1.000
_cell.length_b   1.000
_cell.length_c   1.000
_cell.angle_alpha   90.00
_cell.angle_beta   90.00
_cell.angle_gamma   90.00
#
_symmetry.space_group_name_H-M   'P 1'
#
loop_
_entity.id
_entity.type
_entity.pdbx_description
1 polymer ?
#
loop_
_entity_poly.entity_id
_entity_poly.type
_entity_poly.pdbx_seq_one_letter_code
_entity_poly.pdbx_strand_id
1 'polypeptide(L)' 'QTAGIRGRALLINLPGQPKAIAECLDAVFPAIPYCVDLLEGPYFTTNEERIQAFRPKKK' A
#
# COMPACT_ATOMS: atom_id res chain seq x y z
N GLN A 1 9.04 -10.66 1.53
CA GLN A 1 7.69 -10.83 2.11
C GLN A 1 6.71 -11.11 0.99
N THR A 2 5.75 -11.99 1.21
CA THR A 2 4.74 -12.32 0.19
C THR A 2 3.52 -11.42 0.39
N ALA A 3 2.98 -10.88 -0.70
CA ALA A 3 1.69 -10.20 -0.73
C ALA A 3 0.80 -10.88 -1.78
N GLY A 4 -0.52 -10.75 -1.63
CA GLY A 4 -1.48 -11.39 -2.52
C GLY A 4 -2.82 -10.68 -2.55
N ILE A 5 -3.66 -11.08 -3.48
CA ILE A 5 -4.99 -10.49 -3.69
C ILE A 5 -6.03 -11.59 -3.48
N ARG A 6 -7.11 -11.26 -2.76
CA ARG A 6 -8.31 -12.11 -2.63
C ARG A 6 -9.56 -11.29 -2.94
N GLY A 7 -10.13 -11.49 -4.12
CA GLY A 7 -11.22 -10.64 -4.60
C GLY A 7 -10.72 -9.21 -4.75
N ARG A 8 -11.30 -8.28 -3.97
CA ARG A 8 -10.91 -6.86 -3.93
C ARG A 8 -10.04 -6.49 -2.72
N ALA A 9 -9.53 -7.48 -1.99
CA ALA A 9 -8.69 -7.27 -0.82
C ALA A 9 -7.22 -7.53 -1.15
N LEU A 10 -6.34 -6.62 -0.70
CA LEU A 10 -4.89 -6.78 -0.72
C LEU A 10 -4.43 -7.32 0.64
N LEU A 11 -3.68 -8.43 0.63
CA LEU A 11 -3.10 -9.05 1.82
C LEU A 11 -1.58 -8.89 1.77
N ILE A 12 -1.00 -8.35 2.86
CA ILE A 12 0.44 -8.11 2.98
C ILE A 12 0.92 -8.77 4.28
N ASN A 13 1.90 -9.66 4.18
CA ASN A 13 2.54 -10.26 5.35
C ASN A 13 3.62 -9.31 5.88
N LEU A 14 3.48 -8.85 7.12
CA LEU A 14 4.44 -7.97 7.79
C LEU A 14 5.29 -8.75 8.81
N PRO A 15 6.45 -8.24 9.23
CA PRO A 15 7.26 -8.87 10.27
C PRO A 15 6.62 -8.68 11.66
N GLY A 16 7.08 -9.41 12.68
CA GLY A 16 6.48 -9.37 14.02
C GLY A 16 6.96 -8.23 14.93
N GLN A 17 8.09 -7.59 14.63
CA GLN A 17 8.63 -6.52 15.47
C GLN A 17 8.09 -5.13 15.05
N PRO A 18 7.62 -4.28 15.98
CA PRO A 18 7.03 -2.98 15.65
C PRO A 18 7.90 -2.08 14.78
N LYS A 19 9.21 -2.05 15.04
CA LYS A 19 10.16 -1.27 14.24
C LYS A 19 10.21 -1.75 12.78
N ALA A 20 10.32 -3.07 12.59
CA ALA A 20 10.36 -3.66 11.26
C ALA A 20 9.02 -3.54 10.51
N ILE A 21 7.89 -3.51 11.24
CA ILE A 21 6.57 -3.22 10.66
C ILE A 21 6.55 -1.82 10.06
N ALA A 22 6.99 -0.82 10.82
CA ALA A 22 7.03 0.56 10.36
C ALA A 22 7.94 0.72 9.13
N GLU A 23 9.18 0.23 9.21
CA GLU A 23 10.14 0.29 8.09
C GLU A 23 9.60 -0.41 6.84
N CYS A 24 8.94 -1.57 7.00
CA CYS A 24 8.36 -2.27 5.88
C CYS A 24 7.17 -1.53 5.27
N LEU A 25 6.28 -0.97 6.11
CA LEU A 25 5.13 -0.20 5.64
C LEU A 25 5.60 1.06 4.92
N ASP A 26 6.54 1.81 5.47
CA ASP A 26 7.07 3.02 4.84
C ASP A 26 7.64 2.74 3.43
N ALA A 27 8.24 1.57 3.23
CA ALA A 27 8.76 1.14 1.93
C ALA A 27 7.67 0.76 0.91
N VAL A 28 6.58 0.10 1.33
CA VAL A 28 5.59 -0.48 0.40
C VAL A 28 4.32 0.36 0.26
N PHE A 29 3.97 1.16 1.27
CA PHE A 29 2.73 1.94 1.31
C PHE A 29 2.60 2.96 0.17
N PRO A 30 3.66 3.59 -0.37
CA PRO A 30 3.52 4.46 -1.55
C PRO A 30 2.77 3.81 -2.73
N ALA A 31 2.89 2.50 -2.93
CA ALA A 31 2.24 1.78 -4.02
C ALA A 31 0.84 1.25 -3.66
N ILE A 32 0.54 1.06 -2.38
CA ILE A 32 -0.71 0.44 -1.91
C ILE A 32 -1.96 1.18 -2.41
N PRO A 33 -2.07 2.51 -2.31
CA PRO A 33 -3.27 3.23 -2.76
C PRO A 33 -3.62 2.94 -4.22
N TYR A 34 -2.62 2.93 -5.11
CA TYR A 34 -2.87 2.62 -6.52
C TYR A 34 -3.19 1.13 -6.75
N CYS A 35 -2.56 0.21 -6.01
CA CYS A 35 -2.95 -1.20 -6.05
C CYS A 35 -4.41 -1.39 -5.65
N VAL A 36 -4.92 -0.66 -4.65
CA VAL A 36 -6.33 -0.73 -4.24
C VAL A 36 -7.26 -0.11 -5.29
N ASP A 37 -6.84 0.98 -5.93
CA ASP A 37 -7.58 1.57 -7.05
C ASP A 37 -7.74 0.56 -8.20
N LEU A 38 -6.68 -0.19 -8.53
CA LEU A 38 -6.69 -1.24 -9.57
C LEU A 38 -7.58 -2.44 -9.23
N LEU A 39 -7.83 -2.68 -7.94
CA LEU A 39 -8.75 -3.72 -7.45
C LEU A 39 -10.21 -3.25 -7.40
N GLU A 40 -10.52 -2.07 -7.95
CA GLU A 40 -11.83 -1.44 -7.83
C GLU A 40 -12.26 -1.31 -6.35
N GLY A 41 -11.27 -1.07 -5.49
CA GLY A 41 -11.43 -0.82 -4.08
C GLY A 41 -11.72 0.65 -3.76
N PRO A 42 -11.82 1.01 -2.47
CA PRO A 42 -11.98 2.38 -2.04
C PRO A 42 -10.77 3.24 -2.42
N TYR A 43 -11.02 4.50 -2.78
CA TYR A 43 -9.96 5.45 -3.10
C TYR A 43 -9.28 5.93 -1.81
N PHE A 44 -8.00 5.58 -1.63
CA PHE A 44 -7.22 6.01 -0.48
C PHE A 44 -6.52 7.36 -0.71
N THR A 45 -6.56 8.22 0.30
CA THR A 45 -5.72 9.42 0.40
C THR A 45 -4.67 9.20 1.50
N THR A 46 -3.51 9.83 1.34
CA THR A 46 -2.41 9.74 2.32
C THR A 46 -2.05 11.14 2.81
N ASN A 47 -1.49 11.22 4.03
CA ASN A 47 -0.84 12.44 4.47
C ASN A 47 0.50 12.55 3.75
N GLU A 48 0.64 13.54 2.87
CA GLU A 48 1.83 13.76 2.03
C GLU A 48 3.08 14.11 2.84
N GLU A 49 2.94 14.66 4.06
CA GLU A 49 4.07 14.90 4.96
C GLU A 49 4.70 13.60 5.48
N ARG A 50 3.97 12.49 5.39
CA ARG A 50 4.43 11.16 5.86
C ARG A 50 4.72 10.22 4.70
N ILE A 51 3.78 10.07 3.76
CA ILE A 51 3.88 9.11 2.67
C ILE A 51 3.23 9.69 1.41
N GLN A 52 4.03 9.85 0.36
CA GLN A 52 3.56 10.24 -0.96
C GLN A 52 3.08 9.00 -1.72
N ALA A 53 1.76 8.91 -1.96
CA ALA A 53 1.19 7.85 -2.77
C ALA A 53 1.56 8.02 -4.24
N PHE A 54 2.14 6.98 -4.85
CA PHE A 54 2.40 6.95 -6.27
C PHE A 54 1.15 6.53 -7.05
N ARG A 55 0.75 7.36 -8.02
CA ARG A 55 -0.29 7.04 -9.00
C ARG A 55 0.17 7.48 -10.40
N PRO A 56 0.19 6.59 -11.41
CA PRO A 56 0.56 6.98 -12.76
C PRO A 56 -0.47 7.95 -13.33
N LYS A 57 -0.01 9.02 -13.96
CA LYS A 57 -0.87 9.94 -14.71
C LYS A 57 -1.44 9.18 -15.91
N LYS A 58 -2.75 9.24 -16.11
CA LYS A 58 -3.37 8.72 -17.35
C LYS A 58 -2.70 9.42 -18.54
N LYS A 59 -2.30 8.63 -19.53
CA LYS A 59 -1.85 9.14 -20.84
C LYS A 59 -2.98 9.90 -21.53
#